data_AF-A0A965YV18-F1
#
_entry.id   AF-A0A965YV18-F1
#
_cell.length_a   1.000
_cell.length_b   1.000
_cell.length_c   1.000
_cell.angle_alpha   90.00
_cell.angle_beta   90.00
_cell.angle_gamma   90.00
#
_symmetry.space_group_name_H-M   'P 1'
#
loop_
_entity.id
_entity.type
_entity.pdbx_description
1 polymer ?
#
loop_
_entity_poly.entity_id
_entity_poly.type
_entity_poly.pdbx_seq_one_letter_code
_entity_poly.pdbx_strand_id
1 'polypeptide(L)'
;MDQIPPIIEIIPKIKGFWCRIAMFSLYGALTYAPSLVGIWIGYFYTIGLGIAFFLFLTLIGGIICSKMRVCSIPFEQREMSYSTMAIVKWYLAKNICLKN
;
A
#
# COMPACT_ATOMS: atom_id res chain seq x y z
N MET A 1 -32.92 -15.75 8.28
CA MET A 1 -31.69 -15.07 8.72
C MET A 1 -31.69 -13.72 8.03
N ASP A 2 -32.04 -12.65 8.73
CA ASP A 2 -31.98 -11.30 8.20
C ASP A 2 -30.57 -11.02 7.70
N GLN A 3 -30.42 -10.90 6.38
CA GLN A 3 -29.18 -10.43 5.75
C GLN A 3 -29.10 -8.92 5.96
N ILE A 4 -28.70 -8.53 7.16
CA ILE A 4 -28.29 -7.15 7.43
C ILE A 4 -27.08 -6.91 6.54
N PRO A 5 -27.11 -5.94 5.60
CA PRO A 5 -25.98 -5.70 4.73
C PRO A 5 -24.77 -5.35 5.60
N PRO A 6 -23.58 -5.90 5.30
CA PRO A 6 -22.37 -5.56 6.05
C PRO A 6 -22.19 -4.05 5.99
N ILE A 7 -21.97 -3.41 7.14
CA ILE A 7 -21.77 -1.97 7.23
C ILE A 7 -20.50 -1.64 6.44
N ILE A 8 -20.67 -1.06 5.25
CA ILE A 8 -19.56 -0.65 4.41
C ILE A 8 -18.96 0.61 5.02
N GLU A 9 -17.88 0.47 5.77
CA GLU A 9 -17.13 1.63 6.24
C GLU A 9 -16.51 2.34 5.01
N ILE A 10 -16.78 3.65 4.91
CA ILE A 10 -16.34 4.47 3.80
C ILE A 10 -14.83 4.70 3.96
N ILE A 11 -14.09 4.64 2.85
CA ILE A 11 -12.65 4.91 2.84
C ILE A 11 -12.40 6.25 3.54
N PRO A 12 -11.61 6.27 4.64
CA PRO A 12 -11.43 7.47 5.43
C PRO A 12 -10.78 8.58 4.59
N LYS A 13 -11.37 9.78 4.66
CA LYS A 13 -10.83 10.96 4.00
C LYS A 13 -9.67 11.50 4.83
N ILE A 14 -8.47 11.45 4.28
CA ILE A 14 -7.29 12.05 4.90
C ILE A 14 -7.42 13.59 4.82
N LYS A 15 -7.51 14.23 6.00
CA LYS A 15 -7.41 15.69 6.13
C LYS A 15 -6.07 16.03 6.79
N GLY A 16 -5.32 16.96 6.20
CA GLY A 16 -4.03 17.42 6.71
C GLY A 16 -2.88 17.31 5.70
N PHE A 17 -2.04 18.34 5.65
CA PHE A 17 -0.89 18.41 4.74
C PHE A 17 0.15 17.31 5.02
N TRP A 18 0.48 17.09 6.29
CA TRP A 18 1.40 16.04 6.74
C TRP A 18 0.92 14.63 6.38
N CYS A 19 -0.36 14.35 6.59
CA CYS A 19 -0.96 13.08 6.24
C CYS A 19 -1.00 12.85 4.71
N ARG A 20 -1.17 13.92 3.93
CA ARG A 20 -1.10 13.85 2.46
C ARG A 20 0.32 13.55 1.99
N ILE A 21 1.35 14.15 2.60
CA ILE A 21 2.75 13.83 2.32
C ILE A 21 3.05 12.37 2.67
N ALA A 22 2.64 11.91 3.85
CA ALA A 22 2.84 10.53 4.26
C ALA A 22 2.15 9.53 3.30
N MET A 23 0.95 9.86 2.80
CA MET A 23 0.26 9.09 1.77
C MET A 23 1.07 8.98 0.47
N PHE A 24 1.54 10.11 -0.06
CA PHE A 24 2.34 10.09 -1.28
C PHE A 24 3.70 9.42 -1.08
N SER A 25 4.34 9.60 0.07
CA SER A 25 5.60 8.97 0.42
C SER A 25 5.47 7.45 0.46
N LEU A 26 4.45 6.92 1.15
CA LEU A 26 4.27 5.48 1.31
C LEU A 26 3.82 4.80 0.00
N TYR A 27 2.90 5.43 -0.73
CA TYR A 27 2.51 4.98 -2.07
C TYR A 27 3.68 5.05 -3.07
N GLY A 28 4.44 6.13 -3.02
CA GLY A 28 5.62 6.34 -3.85
C GLY A 28 6.70 5.31 -3.56
N ALA A 29 6.98 5.03 -2.28
CA ALA A 29 7.94 4.00 -1.89
C ALA A 29 7.54 2.61 -2.43
N LEU A 30 6.27 2.22 -2.29
CA LEU A 30 5.79 0.92 -2.80
C LEU A 30 5.88 0.81 -4.33
N THR A 31 5.61 1.91 -5.04
CA THR A 31 5.53 1.90 -6.52
C THR A 31 6.89 2.12 -7.19
N TYR A 32 7.68 3.07 -6.67
CA TYR A 32 8.93 3.50 -7.31
C TYR A 32 10.17 2.81 -6.74
N ALA A 33 10.15 2.29 -5.51
CA ALA A 33 11.34 1.61 -4.96
C ALA A 33 11.79 0.39 -5.79
N PRO A 34 10.89 -0.50 -6.27
CA PRO A 34 11.31 -1.60 -7.12
C PRO A 34 12.00 -1.12 -8.40
N SER A 35 11.43 -0.12 -9.06
CA SER A 35 11.97 0.44 -10.30
C SER A 35 13.31 1.15 -10.09
N LEU A 36 13.42 1.99 -9.06
CA LEU A 36 14.65 2.73 -8.76
C LEU A 36 15.79 1.79 -8.42
N VAL A 37 15.55 0.81 -7.55
CA VAL A 37 16.59 -0.16 -7.15
C VAL A 37 16.94 -1.10 -8.29
N GLY A 38 15.95 -1.55 -9.07
CA GLY A 38 16.18 -2.39 -10.24
C GLY A 38 17.03 -1.70 -11.31
N ILE A 39 16.74 -0.44 -11.62
CA ILE A 39 17.53 0.38 -12.57
C ILE A 39 18.93 0.63 -12.01
N TRP A 40 19.04 1.00 -10.73
CA TRP A 40 20.34 1.27 -10.10
C TRP A 40 21.25 0.04 -10.16
N ILE A 41 20.74 -1.12 -9.75
CA ILE A 41 21.50 -2.37 -9.76
C ILE A 41 21.79 -2.81 -11.21
N GLY A 42 20.83 -2.65 -12.12
CA GLY A 42 21.03 -2.95 -13.54
C GLY A 42 22.10 -2.09 -14.20
N TYR A 43 22.22 -0.81 -13.79
CA TYR A 43 23.22 0.14 -14.30
C TYR A 43 24.64 -0.18 -13.80
N PHE A 44 24.80 -0.52 -12.52
CA PHE A 44 26.12 -0.77 -11.93
C PHE A 44 26.66 -2.19 -12.16
N TYR A 45 25.79 -3.18 -12.31
CA TYR A 45 26.20 -4.58 -12.40
C TYR A 45 25.83 -5.19 -13.77
N THR A 46 24.66 -5.82 -13.86
CA THR A 46 24.20 -6.49 -15.08
C THR A 46 22.69 -6.38 -15.15
N ILE A 47 22.17 -6.19 -16.35
CA ILE A 47 20.73 -6.02 -16.61
C ILE A 47 19.92 -7.17 -15.99
N GLY A 48 20.39 -8.41 -16.09
CA GLY A 48 19.73 -9.58 -15.48
C GLY A 48 19.60 -9.50 -13.96
N LEU A 49 20.64 -8.99 -13.28
CA LEU A 49 20.60 -8.77 -11.83
C LEU A 49 19.59 -7.67 -11.48
N GLY A 50 19.54 -6.59 -12.27
CA GLY A 50 18.56 -5.52 -12.11
C GLY A 50 17.11 -6.01 -12.22
N ILE A 51 16.81 -6.86 -13.21
CA ILE A 51 15.48 -7.47 -13.38
C ILE A 51 15.13 -8.37 -12.19
N ALA A 52 16.07 -9.20 -11.72
CA ALA A 52 15.85 -10.07 -10.57
C ALA A 52 15.49 -9.27 -9.30
N PHE A 53 16.22 -8.18 -9.03
CA PHE A 53 15.93 -7.31 -7.89
C PHE A 53 14.61 -6.55 -8.04
N PHE A 54 14.28 -6.08 -9.24
CA PHE A 54 13.00 -5.45 -9.52
C PHE A 54 11.82 -6.38 -9.18
N LEU A 55 11.87 -7.64 -9.64
CA LEU A 55 10.85 -8.65 -9.37
C LEU A 55 10.78 -8.98 -7.88
N PHE A 56 11.93 -9.15 -7.24
CA PHE A 56 12.02 -9.45 -5.80
C PHE A 56 11.39 -8.34 -4.94
N LEU A 57 11.72 -7.07 -5.22
CA LEU A 57 11.15 -5.92 -4.50
C LEU A 57 9.66 -5.75 -4.77
N THR A 58 9.20 -6.03 -5.99
CA THR A 58 7.76 -6.04 -6.32
C THR A 58 7.01 -7.08 -5.48
N LEU A 59 7.61 -8.26 -5.28
CA LEU A 59 7.05 -9.32 -4.43
C LEU A 59 6.98 -8.87 -2.96
N ILE A 60 8.06 -8.27 -2.43
CA ILE A 60 8.06 -7.66 -1.09
C ILE A 60 6.95 -6.61 -0.98
N GLY A 61 6.80 -5.72 -1.98
CA GLY A 61 5.72 -4.74 -2.03
C GLY A 61 4.34 -5.38 -1.92
N GLY A 62 4.12 -6.50 -2.61
CA GLY A 62 2.90 -7.31 -2.50
C GLY A 62 2.65 -7.86 -1.09
N ILE A 63 3.69 -8.37 -0.43
CA ILE A 63 3.62 -8.85 0.97
C ILE A 63 3.24 -7.70 1.91
N ILE A 64 3.87 -6.53 1.76
CA ILE A 64 3.56 -5.35 2.58
C ILE A 64 2.12 -4.91 2.34
N CYS A 65 1.65 -4.86 1.09
CA CYS A 65 0.25 -4.54 0.76
C CYS A 65 -0.74 -5.51 1.41
N SER A 66 -0.42 -6.80 1.41
CA SER A 66 -1.22 -7.84 2.07
C SER A 66 -1.30 -7.61 3.59
N LYS A 67 -0.15 -7.36 4.24
CA LYS A 67 -0.11 -7.05 5.68
C LYS A 67 -0.85 -5.76 6.02
N MET A 68 -0.69 -4.71 5.24
CA MET A 68 -1.41 -3.45 5.43
C MET A 68 -2.92 -3.64 5.35
N ARG A 69 -3.42 -4.44 4.39
CA ARG A 69 -4.84 -4.77 4.26
C ARG A 69 -5.34 -5.50 5.51
N VAL A 70 -4.59 -6.47 6.01
CA VAL A 70 -4.95 -7.23 7.23
C VAL A 70 -4.98 -6.34 8.47
N CYS A 71 -4.04 -5.40 8.64
CA CYS A 71 -4.03 -4.55 9.83
C CYS A 71 -5.08 -3.43 9.79
N SER A 72 -5.34 -2.88 8.59
CA SER A 72 -6.15 -1.67 8.46
C SER A 72 -7.63 -1.93 8.20
N ILE A 73 -7.95 -2.83 7.26
CA ILE A 73 -9.31 -3.02 6.75
C ILE A 73 -10.08 -4.04 7.63
N PRO A 74 -11.35 -3.76 8.01
CA PRO A 74 -12.18 -4.69 8.78
C PRO A 74 -12.48 -5.98 8.00
N PHE A 75 -12.69 -7.09 8.71
CA PHE A 75 -12.81 -8.44 8.13
C PHE A 75 -13.87 -8.53 7.03
N GLU A 76 -15.05 -7.92 7.26
CA GLU A 76 -16.18 -7.87 6.32
C GLU A 76 -15.84 -7.26 4.94
N GLN A 77 -14.76 -6.49 4.86
CA GLN A 77 -14.38 -5.74 3.66
C GLN A 77 -13.09 -6.21 3.01
N ARG A 78 -12.28 -7.08 3.65
CA ARG A 78 -10.93 -7.43 3.16
C ARG A 78 -10.91 -8.13 1.79
N GLU A 79 -11.98 -8.84 1.48
CA GLU A 79 -12.12 -9.60 0.24
C GLU A 79 -12.46 -8.71 -0.96
N MET A 80 -12.81 -7.44 -0.73
CA MET A 80 -13.03 -6.49 -1.82
C MET A 80 -11.73 -6.14 -2.55
N SER A 81 -11.86 -5.95 -3.87
CA SER A 81 -10.76 -5.52 -4.73
C SER A 81 -10.43 -4.05 -4.48
N TYR A 82 -9.48 -3.79 -3.58
CA TYR A 82 -8.95 -2.46 -3.33
C TYR A 82 -7.66 -2.19 -4.10
N SER A 83 -7.60 -1.02 -4.73
CA SER A 83 -6.36 -0.45 -5.26
C SER A 83 -5.35 -0.22 -4.13
N THR A 84 -4.05 -0.30 -4.45
CA THR A 84 -2.93 0.01 -3.55
C THR A 84 -3.10 1.38 -2.87
N MET A 85 -3.63 2.38 -3.60
CA MET A 85 -3.91 3.70 -3.03
C MET A 85 -4.97 3.66 -1.92
N ALA A 86 -6.01 2.85 -2.07
CA ALA A 86 -7.05 2.68 -1.06
C ALA A 86 -6.51 1.97 0.18
N ILE A 87 -5.69 0.92 0.01
CA ILE A 87 -5.04 0.20 1.12
C ILE A 87 -4.14 1.14 1.92
N VAL A 88 -3.33 1.94 1.24
CA VAL A 88 -2.44 2.93 1.88
C VAL A 88 -3.25 3.98 2.65
N LYS A 89 -4.36 4.47 2.07
CA LYS A 89 -5.26 5.43 2.77
C LYS A 89 -5.83 4.84 4.06
N TRP A 90 -6.31 3.59 4.01
CA TRP A 90 -6.81 2.86 5.17
C TRP A 90 -5.73 2.69 6.24
N TYR A 91 -4.52 2.30 5.84
CA TYR A 91 -3.41 2.11 6.76
C TYR A 91 -2.98 3.43 7.45
N LEU A 92 -2.86 4.52 6.69
CA LEU A 92 -2.49 5.83 7.22
C LEU A 92 -3.56 6.41 8.13
N ALA A 93 -4.83 6.34 7.73
CA ALA A 93 -5.93 6.85 8.55
C ALA A 93 -6.01 6.14 9.90
N LYS A 94 -5.69 4.85 9.95
CA LYS A 94 -5.78 4.05 11.18
C LYS A 94 -4.54 4.12 12.07
N ASN A 95 -3.34 4.28 11.51
CA ASN A 95 -2.10 4.21 12.31
C ASN A 95 -1.44 5.57 12.57
N ILE A 96 -1.50 6.50 11.62
CA ILE A 96 -0.70 7.73 11.64
C ILE A 96 -1.60 8.96 11.75
N CYS A 97 -2.72 8.94 11.03
CA CYS A 97 -3.66 10.05 10.90
C CYS A 97 -4.97 9.74 11.63
N LEU A 98 -4.85 9.02 12.76
CA LEU A 98 -5.96 8.74 13.66
C LEU A 98 -6.54 10.09 14.08
N LYS A 99 -7.74 10.35 13.54
CA LYS A 99 -8.66 11.45 13.82
C LYS A 99 -8.34 12.16 15.14
N ASN A 100 -7.76 13.37 15.04
CA ASN A 100 -8.06 14.42 16.01
C ASN A 100 -9.37 15.09 15.59
#